data_AF-A0A5E5PTG9-F1
#
_entry.id   AF-A0A5E5PTG9-F1
#
_cell.length_a   1.000
_cell.length_b   1.000
_cell.length_c   1.000
_cell.angle_alpha   90.00
_cell.angle_beta   90.00
_cell.angle_gamma   90.00
#
_symmetry.space_group_name_H-M   'P 1'
#
loop_
_entity.id
_entity.type
_entity.pdbx_description
1 polymer ?
#
loop_
_entity_poly.entity_id
_entity_poly.type
_entity_poly.pdbx_seq_one_letter_code
_entity_poly.pdbx_strand_id
1 'polypeptide(L)'
;MNSSKLFEIATTLNPFVEYDSDEVNALIESATKIAKSWSGSWLGYHSRVYYENFETPPTGAVFSQEWGLEELISSMGTKGVWNEQLFDDVVTLIYNNAGNPSLNNILEAANFAQEVFDKEKTSVLSLAHINFNLETDTFAAEIVKNINATRMLYESDFVAYYRPQGDMISRDMVAIEKGKVTPPHILILAKAEAAIFPFQACKELQKLIIKLANHIKNTEGKNIKNERIGNNIFIGHGKSANWRELKDFVNDKLKLPWDEFNRVPVAGVTNTARLSEMLDQARFAFLVMTAEDEQADGNHHARMNVIHEVGLFQGRLGFERAIVLLEEDCKEFSNIQGLGQIRYPKGNISAIFEEIRTVLEHEGTVEQK
;
A
#
# COMPACT_ATOMS: atom_id res chain seq x y z
N MET A 1 -14.34 5.90 5.55
CA MET A 1 -13.97 6.47 6.88
C MET A 1 -12.76 5.76 7.49
N ASN A 2 -12.26 4.67 6.89
CA ASN A 2 -11.30 3.77 7.53
C ASN A 2 -9.84 4.02 7.12
N SER A 3 -9.60 4.57 5.92
CA SER A 3 -8.24 4.88 5.44
C SER A 3 -7.57 6.04 6.20
N SER A 4 -8.32 7.08 6.57
CA SER A 4 -7.80 8.24 7.34
C SER A 4 -7.22 7.82 8.69
N LYS A 5 -7.89 6.90 9.39
CA LYS A 5 -7.43 6.42 10.70
C LYS A 5 -6.12 5.64 10.58
N LEU A 6 -5.96 4.85 9.51
CA LEU A 6 -4.70 4.16 9.23
C LEU A 6 -3.56 5.15 8.95
N PHE A 7 -3.82 6.24 8.23
CA PHE A 7 -2.83 7.30 8.05
C PHE A 7 -2.47 8.00 9.36
N GLU A 8 -3.44 8.31 10.22
CA GLU A 8 -3.17 8.87 11.56
C GLU A 8 -2.26 7.93 12.38
N ILE A 9 -2.56 6.63 12.38
CA ILE A 9 -1.71 5.65 13.07
C ILE A 9 -0.32 5.60 12.44
N ALA A 10 -0.19 5.63 11.11
CA ALA A 10 1.12 5.69 10.48
C ALA A 10 1.92 6.94 10.88
N THR A 11 1.26 8.09 11.09
CA THR A 11 1.95 9.33 11.49
C THR A 11 2.52 9.28 12.90
N THR A 12 1.97 8.48 13.82
CA THR A 12 2.53 8.35 15.18
C THR A 12 3.88 7.64 15.17
N LEU A 13 4.18 6.87 14.11
CA LEU A 13 5.47 6.20 13.91
C LEU A 13 6.54 7.10 13.28
N ASN A 14 6.18 8.26 12.70
CA ASN A 14 7.12 9.17 12.04
C ASN A 14 8.39 9.50 12.84
N PRO A 15 8.32 9.78 14.16
CA PRO A 15 9.50 10.11 14.95
C PRO A 15 10.59 9.03 14.97
N PHE A 16 10.27 7.79 14.55
CA PHE A 16 11.16 6.64 14.64
C PHE A 16 11.68 6.13 13.29
N VAL A 17 11.24 6.71 12.17
CA VAL A 17 11.45 6.16 10.81
C VAL A 17 12.81 6.53 10.23
N GLU A 18 13.37 7.64 10.70
CA GLU A 18 14.68 8.17 10.34
C GLU A 18 15.48 8.32 11.62
N TYR A 19 15.97 7.18 12.12
CA TYR A 19 16.84 7.13 13.27
C TYR A 19 18.23 6.66 12.84
N ASP A 20 19.24 7.43 13.23
CA ASP A 20 20.66 7.13 13.04
C ASP A 20 21.39 7.50 14.35
N SER A 21 22.41 6.72 14.70
CA SER A 21 23.20 6.94 15.92
C SER A 21 24.67 6.67 15.64
N ASP A 22 25.45 7.75 15.71
CA ASP A 22 26.90 7.70 15.59
C ASP A 22 27.52 6.77 16.65
N GLU A 23 26.95 6.74 17.85
CA GLU A 23 27.37 5.87 18.95
C GLU A 23 27.25 4.39 18.60
N VAL A 24 26.10 3.99 18.05
CA VAL A 24 25.87 2.61 17.61
C VAL A 24 26.74 2.27 16.40
N ASN A 25 26.80 3.17 15.42
CA ASN A 25 27.62 2.97 14.22
C ASN A 25 29.10 2.78 14.57
N ALA A 26 29.63 3.56 15.52
CA ALA A 26 31.00 3.42 16.01
C ALA A 26 31.26 2.06 16.68
N LEU A 27 30.31 1.55 17.47
CA LEU A 27 30.42 0.21 18.07
C LEU A 27 30.39 -0.90 17.02
N ILE A 28 29.49 -0.80 16.04
CA ILE A 28 29.39 -1.77 14.94
C ILE A 28 30.68 -1.77 14.13
N GLU A 29 31.22 -0.59 13.78
CA GLU A 29 32.46 -0.47 13.02
C GLU A 29 33.64 -1.08 13.78
N SER A 30 33.77 -0.72 15.06
CA SER A 30 34.82 -1.23 15.94
C SER A 30 34.76 -2.75 16.10
N ALA A 31 33.58 -3.30 16.41
CA ALA A 31 33.39 -4.74 16.54
C ALA A 31 33.64 -5.49 15.22
N THR A 32 33.19 -4.94 14.08
CA THR A 32 33.43 -5.51 12.75
C THR A 32 34.92 -5.51 12.40
N LYS A 33 35.67 -4.47 12.80
CA LYS A 33 37.12 -4.42 12.61
C LYS A 33 37.82 -5.50 13.43
N ILE A 34 37.46 -5.66 14.71
CA ILE A 34 38.00 -6.71 15.58
C ILE A 34 37.66 -8.11 15.02
N ALA A 35 36.45 -8.30 14.50
CA ALA A 35 36.00 -9.58 13.92
C ALA A 35 36.92 -10.11 12.81
N LYS A 36 37.64 -9.23 12.08
CA LYS A 36 38.57 -9.63 11.01
C LYS A 36 39.79 -10.41 11.50
N SER A 37 40.11 -10.34 12.78
CA SER A 37 41.20 -11.08 13.41
C SER A 37 40.74 -12.34 14.14
N TRP A 38 39.43 -12.61 14.17
CA TRP A 38 38.87 -13.70 14.95
C TRP A 38 39.11 -15.09 14.32
N SER A 39 39.26 -16.10 15.17
CA SER A 39 39.48 -17.51 14.82
C SER A 39 38.39 -18.16 13.97
N GLY A 40 37.20 -17.55 13.92
CA GLY A 40 36.03 -18.09 13.21
C GLY A 40 35.29 -19.20 13.96
N SER A 41 35.67 -19.53 15.20
CA SER A 41 35.12 -20.68 15.94
C SER A 41 34.37 -20.26 17.19
N TRP A 42 33.18 -20.81 17.41
CA TRP A 42 32.36 -20.57 18.60
C TRP A 42 32.65 -21.54 19.75
N LEU A 43 33.52 -22.55 19.56
CA LEU A 43 33.74 -23.58 20.57
C LEU A 43 34.56 -23.04 21.75
N GLY A 44 33.99 -23.10 22.96
CA GLY A 44 34.68 -22.80 24.21
C GLY A 44 35.58 -21.58 24.13
N TYR A 45 36.86 -21.77 24.44
CA TYR A 45 37.85 -20.70 24.42
C TYR A 45 38.18 -20.20 22.99
N HIS A 46 37.97 -21.01 21.94
CA HIS A 46 38.19 -20.58 20.56
C HIS A 46 37.36 -19.33 20.20
N SER A 47 36.19 -19.16 20.82
CA SER A 47 35.33 -17.98 20.68
C SER A 47 36.02 -16.67 21.06
N ARG A 48 37.15 -16.75 21.79
CA ARG A 48 37.96 -15.61 22.22
C ARG A 48 39.38 -15.63 21.66
N VAL A 49 39.65 -16.43 20.64
CA VAL A 49 40.95 -16.46 19.98
C VAL A 49 40.98 -15.44 18.84
N TYR A 50 41.97 -14.56 18.88
CA TYR A 50 42.21 -13.52 17.87
C TYR A 50 43.66 -13.55 17.42
N TYR A 51 43.89 -13.13 16.18
CA TYR A 51 45.23 -12.92 15.66
C TYR A 51 45.91 -11.75 16.38
N GLU A 52 47.24 -11.80 16.44
CA GLU A 52 48.08 -10.83 17.13
C GLU A 52 47.67 -9.37 16.87
N ASN A 53 47.62 -8.58 17.95
CA ASN A 53 47.22 -7.17 17.96
C ASN A 53 45.85 -6.87 17.31
N PHE A 54 44.98 -7.88 17.19
CA PHE A 54 43.71 -7.80 16.48
C PHE A 54 43.85 -7.39 15.00
N GLU A 55 44.99 -7.72 14.39
CA GLU A 55 45.23 -7.50 12.96
C GLU A 55 44.59 -8.59 12.11
N THR A 56 44.29 -8.26 10.85
CA THR A 56 43.80 -9.28 9.91
C THR A 56 44.93 -10.27 9.63
N PRO A 57 44.72 -11.59 9.81
CA PRO A 57 45.76 -12.58 9.65
C PRO A 57 46.31 -12.56 8.21
N PRO A 58 47.64 -12.55 8.02
CA PRO A 58 48.26 -12.57 6.69
C PRO A 58 48.03 -13.93 6.02
N THR A 59 48.27 -13.99 4.71
CA THR A 59 48.14 -15.24 3.95
C THR A 59 49.02 -16.35 4.56
N GLY A 60 48.41 -17.50 4.85
CA GLY A 60 49.08 -18.64 5.46
C GLY A 60 48.98 -18.70 6.99
N ALA A 61 48.57 -17.62 7.66
CA ALA A 61 48.17 -17.65 9.06
C ALA A 61 46.73 -18.15 9.17
N VAL A 62 46.54 -19.32 9.78
CA VAL A 62 45.24 -20.00 9.87
C VAL A 62 45.09 -20.60 11.25
N PHE A 63 44.00 -20.26 11.93
CA PHE A 63 43.61 -20.94 13.15
C PHE A 63 43.01 -22.31 12.82
N SER A 64 43.51 -23.35 13.47
CA SER A 64 43.01 -24.71 13.31
C SER A 64 41.89 -24.97 14.29
N GLN A 65 40.63 -24.88 13.84
CA GLN A 65 39.48 -25.21 14.69
C GLN A 65 39.47 -26.66 15.16
N GLU A 66 40.16 -27.56 14.45
CA GLU A 66 40.29 -28.98 14.82
C GLU A 66 41.25 -29.19 16.00
N TRP A 67 42.29 -28.36 16.11
CA TRP A 67 43.40 -28.59 17.05
C TRP A 67 43.63 -27.45 18.04
N GLY A 68 42.85 -26.36 17.94
CA GLY A 68 42.95 -25.22 18.83
C GLY A 68 44.33 -24.56 18.81
N LEU A 69 44.80 -24.16 20.00
CA LEU A 69 46.14 -23.59 20.22
C LEU A 69 47.20 -24.64 20.61
N GLU A 70 46.91 -25.94 20.48
CA GLU A 70 47.90 -26.97 20.80
C GLU A 70 49.12 -26.89 19.89
N GLU A 71 50.33 -26.95 20.47
CA GLU A 71 51.58 -27.05 19.73
C GLU A 71 51.76 -28.47 19.18
N LEU A 72 51.53 -28.65 17.89
CA LEU A 72 51.72 -29.92 17.20
C LEU A 72 53.09 -29.98 16.51
N ILE A 73 53.75 -31.13 16.63
CA ILE A 73 55.09 -31.40 16.04
C ILE A 73 55.02 -31.51 14.49
N SER A 74 53.82 -31.50 13.90
CA SER A 74 53.59 -31.69 12.46
C SER A 74 53.12 -30.40 11.78
N SER A 75 53.01 -30.38 10.44
CA SER A 75 52.45 -29.26 9.68
C SER A 75 50.93 -29.08 9.85
N MET A 76 50.30 -29.87 10.73
CA MET A 76 48.89 -29.80 11.12
C MET A 76 48.77 -28.91 12.36
N GLY A 77 47.71 -28.11 12.45
CA GLY A 77 47.48 -27.21 13.58
C GLY A 77 47.49 -25.73 13.21
N THR A 78 47.39 -24.89 14.23
CA THR A 78 47.32 -23.43 14.09
C THR A 78 48.65 -22.87 13.56
N LYS A 79 48.56 -21.98 12.57
CA LYS A 79 49.70 -21.31 11.93
C LYS A 79 49.60 -19.80 12.12
N GLY A 80 50.71 -19.19 12.53
CA GLY A 80 50.77 -17.77 12.86
C GLY A 80 50.52 -17.51 14.34
N VAL A 81 50.51 -16.23 14.73
CA VAL A 81 50.45 -15.79 16.13
C VAL A 81 49.00 -15.55 16.55
N TRP A 82 48.35 -16.62 17.03
CA TRP A 82 46.97 -16.58 17.53
C TRP A 82 46.99 -16.65 19.04
N ASN A 83 46.21 -15.78 19.69
CA ASN A 83 46.18 -15.66 21.14
C ASN A 83 44.74 -15.74 21.66
N GLU A 84 44.53 -16.52 22.72
CA GLU A 84 43.31 -16.39 23.50
C GLU A 84 43.31 -15.05 24.25
N GLN A 85 42.17 -14.37 24.23
CA GLN A 85 41.94 -13.12 24.92
C GLN A 85 40.91 -13.30 26.04
N LEU A 86 41.00 -12.46 27.07
CA LEU A 86 39.93 -12.36 28.06
C LEU A 86 38.69 -11.71 27.43
N PHE A 87 37.51 -12.19 27.82
CA PHE A 87 36.25 -11.72 27.24
C PHE A 87 36.06 -10.22 27.44
N ASP A 88 36.23 -9.75 28.67
CA ASP A 88 36.01 -8.35 29.05
C ASP A 88 37.07 -7.42 28.47
N ASP A 89 38.29 -7.92 28.21
CA ASP A 89 39.34 -7.13 27.57
C ASP A 89 39.00 -6.83 26.11
N VAL A 90 38.46 -7.80 25.38
CA VAL A 90 38.01 -7.59 24.00
C VAL A 90 36.81 -6.64 23.97
N VAL A 91 35.87 -6.78 24.90
CA VAL A 91 34.74 -5.84 25.03
C VAL A 91 35.25 -4.42 25.30
N THR A 92 36.15 -4.27 26.28
CA THR A 92 36.74 -2.97 26.65
C THR A 92 37.49 -2.35 25.48
N LEU A 93 38.26 -3.14 24.73
CA LEU A 93 38.95 -2.70 23.53
C LEU A 93 37.98 -2.18 22.47
N ILE A 94 36.87 -2.88 22.22
CA ILE A 94 35.87 -2.46 21.24
C ILE A 94 35.26 -1.12 21.63
N TYR A 95 34.86 -0.95 22.90
CA TYR A 95 34.34 0.31 23.41
C TYR A 95 35.36 1.44 23.33
N ASN A 96 36.62 1.20 23.72
CA ASN A 96 37.69 2.20 23.63
C ASN A 96 37.93 2.65 22.18
N ASN A 97 37.98 1.70 21.23
CA ASN A 97 38.14 2.00 19.81
C ASN A 97 36.96 2.78 19.23
N ALA A 98 35.75 2.61 19.79
CA ALA A 98 34.55 3.35 19.42
C ALA A 98 34.43 4.72 20.13
N GLY A 99 35.39 5.11 20.98
CA GLY A 99 35.34 6.35 21.75
C GLY A 99 34.52 6.28 23.04
N ASN A 100 34.29 5.08 23.56
CA ASN A 100 33.50 4.79 24.77
C ASN A 100 32.09 5.42 24.75
N PRO A 101 31.28 5.13 23.72
CA PRO A 101 29.95 5.71 23.61
C PRO A 101 29.02 5.19 24.71
N SER A 102 28.12 6.05 25.17
CA SER A 102 27.00 5.67 26.03
C SER A 102 25.78 5.31 25.20
N LEU A 103 25.15 4.17 25.48
CA LEU A 103 23.93 3.72 24.80
C LEU A 103 22.64 4.09 25.56
N ASN A 104 22.72 4.82 26.66
CA ASN A 104 21.54 5.07 27.51
C ASN A 104 20.43 5.82 26.75
N ASN A 105 20.80 6.90 26.06
CA ASN A 105 19.83 7.72 25.33
C ASN A 105 19.12 6.93 24.21
N ILE A 106 19.87 6.10 23.47
CA ILE A 106 19.27 5.28 22.42
C ILE A 106 18.39 4.18 23.00
N LEU A 107 18.79 3.55 24.10
CA LEU A 107 17.98 2.52 24.75
C LEU A 107 16.67 3.10 25.31
N GLU A 108 16.70 4.31 25.87
CA GLU A 108 15.49 5.02 26.29
C GLU A 108 14.56 5.33 25.11
N ALA A 109 15.10 5.85 24.00
CA ALA A 109 14.32 6.12 22.79
C ALA A 109 13.79 4.84 22.14
N ALA A 110 14.56 3.75 22.17
CA ALA A 110 14.20 2.44 21.65
C ALA A 110 13.04 1.82 22.44
N ASN A 111 13.03 1.97 23.77
CA ASN A 111 11.91 1.55 24.61
C ASN A 111 10.63 2.29 24.24
N PHE A 112 10.70 3.62 24.05
CA PHE A 112 9.54 4.40 23.62
C PHE A 112 9.06 3.98 22.22
N ALA A 113 9.98 3.73 21.28
CA ALA A 113 9.65 3.21 19.96
C ALA A 113 8.93 1.85 20.05
N GLN A 114 9.39 0.97 20.92
CA GLN A 114 8.77 -0.34 21.15
C GLN A 114 7.34 -0.21 21.69
N GLU A 115 7.10 0.66 22.68
CA GLU A 115 5.75 0.90 23.21
C GLU A 115 4.78 1.38 22.13
N VAL A 116 5.23 2.32 21.29
CA VAL A 116 4.42 2.82 20.16
C VAL A 116 4.19 1.71 19.14
N PHE A 117 5.21 0.94 18.77
CA PHE A 117 5.07 -0.18 17.84
C PHE A 117 3.98 -1.17 18.31
N ASP A 118 4.05 -1.62 19.55
CA ASP A 118 3.12 -2.62 20.08
C ASP A 118 1.69 -2.09 20.08
N LYS A 119 1.50 -0.86 20.58
CA LYS A 119 0.20 -0.19 20.60
C LYS A 119 -0.40 -0.02 19.20
N GLU A 120 0.38 0.49 18.26
CA GLU A 120 -0.13 0.81 16.92
C GLU A 120 -0.33 -0.45 16.09
N LYS A 121 0.52 -1.48 16.25
CA LYS A 121 0.30 -2.80 15.65
C LYS A 121 -1.05 -3.39 16.08
N THR A 122 -1.33 -3.41 17.38
CA THR A 122 -2.61 -3.90 17.89
C THR A 122 -3.79 -3.06 17.37
N SER A 123 -3.63 -1.75 17.32
CA SER A 123 -4.67 -0.83 16.84
C SER A 123 -5.02 -1.09 15.37
N VAL A 124 -4.02 -1.27 14.51
CA VAL A 124 -4.23 -1.54 13.08
C VAL A 124 -4.83 -2.92 12.85
N LEU A 125 -4.38 -3.96 13.56
CA LEU A 125 -4.95 -5.30 13.44
C LEU A 125 -6.43 -5.31 13.86
N SER A 126 -6.76 -4.64 14.96
CA SER A 126 -8.15 -4.48 15.42
C SER A 126 -9.01 -3.76 14.38
N LEU A 127 -8.54 -2.63 13.85
CA LEU A 127 -9.23 -1.90 12.79
C LEU A 127 -9.42 -2.76 11.54
N ALA A 128 -8.42 -3.56 11.17
CA ALA A 128 -8.48 -4.38 9.98
C ALA A 128 -9.52 -5.49 10.07
N HIS A 129 -9.59 -6.18 11.22
CA HIS A 129 -10.56 -7.26 11.43
C HIS A 129 -12.00 -6.77 11.57
N ILE A 130 -12.22 -5.55 12.08
CA ILE A 130 -13.56 -4.98 12.24
C ILE A 130 -14.09 -4.41 10.93
N ASN A 131 -13.23 -3.73 10.17
CA ASN A 131 -13.69 -2.83 9.12
C ASN A 131 -13.43 -3.32 7.69
N PHE A 132 -12.61 -4.35 7.49
CA PHE A 132 -12.23 -4.82 6.16
C PHE A 132 -12.69 -6.26 5.92
N ASN A 133 -13.20 -6.53 4.72
CA ASN A 133 -13.56 -7.88 4.28
C ASN A 133 -12.31 -8.59 3.76
N LEU A 134 -11.54 -9.18 4.69
CA LEU A 134 -10.28 -9.88 4.39
C LEU A 134 -10.48 -11.22 3.67
N GLU A 135 -11.70 -11.74 3.57
CA GLU A 135 -12.00 -12.97 2.83
C GLU A 135 -12.01 -12.74 1.31
N THR A 136 -12.50 -11.57 0.89
CA THR A 136 -12.64 -11.21 -0.52
C THR A 136 -11.49 -10.34 -1.02
N ASP A 137 -10.91 -9.52 -0.16
CA ASP A 137 -9.77 -8.66 -0.48
C ASP A 137 -8.44 -9.33 -0.12
N THR A 138 -7.98 -10.22 -1.01
CA THR A 138 -6.75 -11.00 -0.82
C THR A 138 -5.50 -10.12 -0.68
N PHE A 139 -5.48 -8.94 -1.29
CA PHE A 139 -4.37 -8.00 -1.19
C PHE A 139 -4.32 -7.35 0.20
N ALA A 140 -5.45 -6.88 0.73
CA ALA A 140 -5.54 -6.37 2.08
C ALA A 140 -5.18 -7.47 3.11
N ALA A 141 -5.68 -8.69 2.90
CA ALA A 141 -5.39 -9.84 3.76
C ALA A 141 -3.89 -10.14 3.87
N GLU A 142 -3.17 -10.13 2.74
CA GLU A 142 -1.73 -10.37 2.75
C GLU A 142 -0.96 -9.23 3.47
N ILE A 143 -1.39 -7.97 3.33
CA ILE A 143 -0.78 -6.87 4.09
C ILE A 143 -1.01 -7.03 5.59
N VAL A 144 -2.24 -7.35 6.01
CA VAL A 144 -2.59 -7.57 7.42
C VAL A 144 -1.80 -8.72 8.01
N LYS A 145 -1.62 -9.82 7.27
CA LYS A 145 -0.76 -10.94 7.65
C LYS A 145 0.69 -10.49 7.85
N ASN A 146 1.23 -9.68 6.95
CA ASN A 146 2.58 -9.13 7.07
C ASN A 146 2.73 -8.19 8.27
N ILE A 147 1.72 -7.34 8.55
CA ILE A 147 1.67 -6.52 9.77
C ILE A 147 1.72 -7.43 11.01
N ASN A 148 0.91 -8.50 11.03
CA ASN A 148 0.90 -9.42 12.16
C ASN A 148 2.25 -10.13 12.38
N ALA A 149 2.96 -10.46 11.30
CA ALA A 149 4.26 -11.13 11.32
C ALA A 149 5.43 -10.21 11.77
N THR A 150 5.26 -8.88 11.75
CA THR A 150 6.27 -7.97 12.31
C THR A 150 6.48 -8.26 13.80
N ARG A 151 7.72 -8.25 14.29
CA ARG A 151 8.02 -8.51 15.70
C ARG A 151 9.25 -7.74 16.15
N MET A 152 9.33 -7.48 17.44
CA MET A 152 10.55 -7.02 18.09
C MET A 152 11.57 -8.15 18.16
N LEU A 153 12.84 -7.79 17.94
CA LEU A 153 14.00 -8.66 18.11
C LEU A 153 14.86 -8.09 19.24
N TYR A 154 15.44 -8.99 20.03
CA TYR A 154 16.29 -8.65 21.15
C TYR A 154 17.72 -9.15 20.91
N GLU A 155 18.66 -8.77 21.77
CA GLU A 155 20.06 -9.20 21.70
C GLU A 155 20.20 -10.71 21.46
N SER A 156 19.39 -11.54 22.15
CA SER A 156 19.39 -12.99 21.99
C SER A 156 19.04 -13.47 20.59
N ASP A 157 18.14 -12.78 19.88
CA ASP A 157 17.75 -13.12 18.52
C ASP A 157 18.92 -12.86 17.55
N PHE A 158 19.63 -11.75 17.73
CA PHE A 158 20.82 -11.42 16.93
C PHE A 158 21.99 -12.38 17.23
N VAL A 159 22.23 -12.71 18.49
CA VAL A 159 23.21 -13.74 18.86
C VAL A 159 22.84 -15.08 18.20
N ALA A 160 21.57 -15.47 18.22
CA ALA A 160 21.11 -16.69 17.58
C ALA A 160 21.26 -16.66 16.06
N TYR A 161 21.07 -15.49 15.43
CA TYR A 161 21.30 -15.29 14.00
C TYR A 161 22.76 -15.54 13.60
N TYR A 162 23.71 -15.00 14.37
CA TYR A 162 25.14 -15.20 14.12
C TYR A 162 25.65 -16.60 14.50
N ARG A 163 24.93 -17.31 15.37
CA ARG A 163 25.35 -18.61 15.87
C ARG A 163 25.32 -19.66 14.75
N PRO A 164 26.42 -20.40 14.52
CA PRO A 164 26.45 -21.44 13.51
C PRO A 164 25.44 -22.55 13.85
N GLN A 165 24.73 -23.02 12.83
CA GLN A 165 23.78 -24.13 12.93
C GLN A 165 24.50 -25.47 12.73
N GLY A 166 24.01 -26.52 13.39
CA GLY A 166 24.61 -27.87 13.33
C GLY A 166 25.81 -28.08 14.27
N ASP A 167 26.34 -29.29 14.31
CA ASP A 167 27.45 -29.65 15.20
C ASP A 167 28.78 -29.11 14.67
N MET A 168 29.63 -28.65 15.59
CA MET A 168 31.01 -28.26 15.28
C MET A 168 31.93 -29.42 15.66
N ILE A 169 32.79 -29.85 14.72
CA ILE A 169 33.74 -30.95 14.93
C ILE A 169 35.10 -30.36 15.30
N SER A 170 35.67 -30.83 16.40
CA SER A 170 37.02 -30.51 16.84
C SER A 170 37.66 -31.74 17.51
N ARG A 171 38.99 -31.75 17.63
CA ARG A 171 39.75 -32.66 18.49
C ARG A 171 40.27 -31.98 19.76
N ASP A 172 40.16 -30.65 19.85
CA ASP A 172 40.37 -29.91 21.07
C ASP A 172 39.20 -30.15 22.04
N MET A 173 39.42 -31.07 22.99
CA MET A 173 38.42 -31.46 23.97
C MET A 173 38.09 -30.34 24.96
N VAL A 174 39.03 -29.44 25.25
CA VAL A 174 38.81 -28.30 26.16
C VAL A 174 37.80 -27.32 25.54
N ALA A 175 37.93 -27.07 24.24
CA ALA A 175 36.98 -26.25 23.50
C ALA A 175 35.59 -26.92 23.38
N ILE A 176 35.55 -28.24 23.13
CA ILE A 176 34.30 -29.01 23.00
C ILE A 176 33.51 -29.04 24.30
N GLU A 177 34.18 -29.29 25.44
CA GLU A 177 33.51 -29.45 26.74
C GLU A 177 32.66 -28.23 27.12
N LYS A 178 33.09 -27.04 26.70
CA LYS A 178 32.37 -25.78 26.95
C LYS A 178 31.27 -25.47 25.94
N GLY A 179 31.17 -26.24 24.85
CA GLY A 179 30.18 -26.05 23.80
C GLY A 179 30.31 -24.71 23.08
N LYS A 180 29.22 -24.27 22.44
CA LYS A 180 29.21 -22.99 21.69
C LYS A 180 29.06 -21.80 22.63
N VAL A 181 30.09 -20.98 22.71
CA VAL A 181 30.14 -19.73 23.48
C VAL A 181 30.09 -18.54 22.51
N THR A 182 29.33 -17.51 22.86
CA THR A 182 29.22 -16.29 22.06
C THR A 182 30.54 -15.51 22.08
N PRO A 183 31.15 -15.22 20.92
CA PRO A 183 32.33 -14.36 20.84
C PRO A 183 32.04 -12.93 21.33
N PRO A 184 32.99 -12.23 21.98
CA PRO A 184 32.75 -10.89 22.54
C PRO A 184 32.40 -9.85 21.47
N HIS A 185 33.03 -9.85 20.31
CA HIS A 185 32.67 -8.92 19.22
C HIS A 185 31.26 -9.18 18.69
N ILE A 186 30.80 -10.44 18.64
CA ILE A 186 29.42 -10.78 18.24
C ILE A 186 28.41 -10.32 19.30
N LEU A 187 28.75 -10.44 20.59
CA LEU A 187 27.91 -9.90 21.66
C LEU A 187 27.72 -8.37 21.47
N ILE A 188 28.78 -7.64 21.16
CA ILE A 188 28.69 -6.19 20.95
C ILE A 188 27.89 -5.85 19.69
N LEU A 189 28.10 -6.57 18.58
CA LEU A 189 27.28 -6.41 17.38
C LEU A 189 25.79 -6.65 17.67
N ALA A 190 25.46 -7.75 18.34
CA ALA A 190 24.09 -8.09 18.70
C ALA A 190 23.44 -7.04 19.61
N LYS A 191 24.19 -6.48 20.57
CA LYS A 191 23.73 -5.38 21.44
C LYS A 191 23.45 -4.11 20.65
N ALA A 192 24.38 -3.73 19.78
CA ALA A 192 24.29 -2.54 18.96
C ALA A 192 23.10 -2.62 17.97
N GLU A 193 22.94 -3.77 17.31
CA GLU A 193 21.81 -4.05 16.41
C GLU A 193 20.47 -4.07 17.16
N ALA A 194 20.41 -4.71 18.33
CA ALA A 194 19.20 -4.71 19.15
C ALA A 194 18.80 -3.30 19.62
N ALA A 195 19.76 -2.40 19.87
CA ALA A 195 19.47 -1.03 20.28
C ALA A 195 18.81 -0.21 19.15
N ILE A 196 19.15 -0.46 17.89
CA ILE A 196 18.55 0.25 16.73
C ILE A 196 17.32 -0.44 16.16
N PHE A 197 17.13 -1.74 16.43
CA PHE A 197 16.09 -2.53 15.80
C PHE A 197 14.66 -1.99 16.01
N PRO A 198 14.26 -1.46 17.19
CA PRO A 198 12.91 -0.92 17.38
C PRO A 198 12.54 0.18 16.37
N PHE A 199 13.49 1.03 15.99
CA PHE A 199 13.27 2.07 14.96
C PHE A 199 13.05 1.45 13.58
N GLN A 200 13.83 0.41 13.22
CA GLN A 200 13.65 -0.34 11.98
C GLN A 200 12.29 -1.06 11.94
N ALA A 201 11.87 -1.66 13.06
CA ALA A 201 10.58 -2.30 13.19
C ALA A 201 9.42 -1.30 13.03
N CYS A 202 9.51 -0.12 13.66
CA CYS A 202 8.57 0.99 13.46
C CYS A 202 8.48 1.42 12.00
N LYS A 203 9.62 1.55 11.32
CA LYS A 203 9.69 1.91 9.90
C LYS A 203 8.99 0.88 9.00
N GLU A 204 9.25 -0.40 9.22
CA GLU A 204 8.61 -1.46 8.43
C GLU A 204 7.11 -1.55 8.72
N LEU A 205 6.70 -1.44 9.99
CA LEU A 205 5.28 -1.39 10.36
C LEU A 205 4.58 -0.20 9.68
N GLN A 206 5.18 0.98 9.74
CA GLN A 206 4.64 2.18 9.09
C GLN A 206 4.45 1.98 7.59
N LYS A 207 5.45 1.45 6.88
CA LYS A 207 5.35 1.18 5.44
C LYS A 207 4.18 0.26 5.11
N LEU A 208 3.97 -0.79 5.90
CA LEU A 208 2.86 -1.72 5.72
C LEU A 208 1.51 -1.03 5.99
N ILE A 209 1.41 -0.21 7.03
CA ILE A 209 0.18 0.55 7.36
C ILE A 209 -0.16 1.53 6.24
N ILE A 210 0.82 2.28 5.73
CA ILE A 210 0.62 3.21 4.61
C ILE A 210 0.16 2.46 3.35
N LYS A 211 0.75 1.30 3.08
CA LYS A 211 0.34 0.44 1.96
C LYS A 211 -1.12 -0.01 2.10
N LEU A 212 -1.53 -0.45 3.30
CA LEU A 212 -2.91 -0.80 3.60
C LEU A 212 -3.84 0.41 3.44
N ALA A 213 -3.48 1.56 4.02
CA ALA A 213 -4.26 2.79 3.97
C ALA A 213 -4.53 3.26 2.53
N ASN A 214 -3.50 3.23 1.67
CA ASN A 214 -3.63 3.57 0.26
C ASN A 214 -4.56 2.63 -0.49
N HIS A 215 -4.46 1.31 -0.24
CA HIS A 215 -5.35 0.33 -0.85
C HIS A 215 -6.81 0.56 -0.48
N ILE A 216 -7.07 0.72 0.83
CA ILE A 216 -8.42 1.02 1.33
C ILE A 216 -8.95 2.34 0.76
N LYS A 217 -8.13 3.39 0.68
CA LYS A 217 -8.50 4.67 0.07
C LYS A 217 -8.93 4.52 -1.40
N ASN A 218 -8.21 3.69 -2.17
CA ASN A 218 -8.54 3.45 -3.57
C ASN A 218 -9.86 2.67 -3.72
N THR A 219 -10.11 1.70 -2.83
CA THR A 219 -11.37 0.95 -2.79
C THR A 219 -12.54 1.83 -2.35
N GLU A 220 -12.36 2.68 -1.33
CA GLU A 220 -13.34 3.70 -0.91
C GLU A 220 -13.68 4.64 -2.08
N GLY A 221 -12.67 5.10 -2.84
CA GLY A 221 -12.89 5.96 -4.00
C GLY A 221 -13.68 5.30 -5.14
N LYS A 222 -13.52 4.00 -5.36
CA LYS A 222 -14.34 3.23 -6.32
C LYS A 222 -15.77 3.05 -5.82
N ASN A 223 -15.95 2.74 -4.53
CA ASN A 223 -17.27 2.56 -3.95
C ASN A 223 -18.07 3.87 -3.94
N ILE A 224 -17.45 5.01 -3.62
CA ILE A 224 -18.13 6.32 -3.68
C ILE A 224 -18.57 6.65 -5.11
N LYS A 225 -17.79 6.30 -6.14
CA LYS A 225 -18.20 6.47 -7.54
C LYS A 225 -19.39 5.58 -7.89
N ASN A 226 -19.40 4.33 -7.43
CA ASN A 226 -20.49 3.39 -7.69
C ASN A 226 -21.78 3.73 -6.92
N GLU A 227 -21.69 4.14 -5.65
CA GLU A 227 -22.84 4.59 -4.84
C GLU A 227 -23.46 5.87 -5.38
N ARG A 228 -22.69 6.68 -6.11
CA ARG A 228 -23.13 7.92 -6.74
C ARG A 228 -23.85 7.71 -8.08
N ILE A 229 -23.94 6.50 -8.61
CA ILE A 229 -24.67 6.19 -9.84
C ILE A 229 -26.00 5.56 -9.39
N GLY A 230 -27.11 6.26 -9.60
CA GLY A 230 -28.42 5.74 -9.26
C GLY A 230 -28.89 4.65 -10.23
N ASN A 231 -30.19 4.35 -10.25
CA ASN A 231 -30.76 3.27 -11.06
C ASN A 231 -31.58 3.75 -12.27
N ASN A 232 -31.91 5.04 -12.34
CA ASN A 232 -32.88 5.54 -13.32
C ASN A 232 -32.23 5.86 -14.66
N ILE A 233 -32.98 5.69 -15.75
CA ILE A 233 -32.65 6.26 -17.05
C ILE A 233 -33.22 7.67 -17.11
N PHE A 234 -32.35 8.68 -17.07
CA PHE A 234 -32.77 10.06 -17.27
C PHE A 234 -33.07 10.31 -18.75
N ILE A 235 -34.20 10.95 -19.04
CA ILE A 235 -34.59 11.35 -20.40
C ILE A 235 -34.68 12.88 -20.43
N GLY A 236 -33.66 13.52 -20.99
CA GLY A 236 -33.65 14.95 -21.27
C GLY A 236 -34.30 15.20 -22.63
N HIS A 237 -35.19 16.18 -22.75
CA HIS A 237 -35.94 16.38 -23.99
C HIS A 237 -36.38 17.84 -24.23
N GLY A 238 -36.64 18.14 -25.50
CA GLY A 238 -37.27 19.38 -25.95
C GLY A 238 -38.80 19.39 -25.82
N LYS A 239 -39.50 20.09 -26.70
CA LYS A 239 -40.98 20.08 -26.75
C LYS A 239 -41.57 18.86 -27.45
N SER A 240 -40.75 18.17 -28.25
CA SER A 240 -41.18 17.05 -29.08
C SER A 240 -41.84 15.94 -28.26
N ALA A 241 -42.76 15.22 -28.87
CA ALA A 241 -43.38 14.06 -28.26
C ALA A 241 -42.49 12.80 -28.31
N ASN A 242 -41.40 12.80 -29.10
CA ASN A 242 -40.53 11.64 -29.32
C ASN A 242 -40.02 11.00 -28.01
N TRP A 243 -39.75 11.79 -26.97
CA TRP A 243 -39.30 11.26 -25.68
C TRP A 243 -40.32 10.32 -25.03
N ARG A 244 -41.63 10.47 -25.32
CA ARG A 244 -42.68 9.62 -24.76
C ARG A 244 -42.57 8.19 -25.28
N GLU A 245 -42.26 8.03 -26.57
CA GLU A 245 -42.03 6.72 -27.17
C GLU A 245 -40.78 6.06 -26.60
N LEU A 246 -39.70 6.83 -26.43
CA LEU A 246 -38.49 6.35 -25.77
C LEU A 246 -38.77 5.91 -24.32
N LYS A 247 -39.53 6.71 -23.58
CA LYS A 247 -39.96 6.42 -22.21
C LYS A 247 -40.79 5.14 -22.14
N ASP A 248 -41.74 4.95 -23.07
CA ASP A 248 -42.54 3.73 -23.16
C ASP A 248 -41.67 2.52 -23.49
N PHE A 249 -40.67 2.66 -24.37
CA PHE A 249 -39.70 1.59 -24.65
C PHE A 249 -38.87 1.22 -23.41
N VAL A 250 -38.29 2.21 -22.72
CA VAL A 250 -37.48 2.02 -21.51
C VAL A 250 -38.31 1.37 -20.39
N ASN A 251 -39.52 1.86 -20.15
CA ASN A 251 -40.39 1.35 -19.08
C ASN A 251 -41.03 0.00 -19.44
N ASP A 252 -41.64 -0.11 -20.62
CA ASP A 252 -42.51 -1.24 -20.92
C ASP A 252 -41.75 -2.42 -21.52
N LYS A 253 -40.74 -2.16 -22.36
CA LYS A 253 -39.94 -3.20 -23.02
C LYS A 253 -38.70 -3.57 -22.22
N LEU A 254 -37.99 -2.60 -21.66
CA LEU A 254 -36.76 -2.84 -20.90
C LEU A 254 -36.98 -3.01 -19.39
N LYS A 255 -38.17 -2.63 -18.87
CA LYS A 255 -38.50 -2.68 -17.43
C LYS A 255 -37.54 -1.90 -16.55
N LEU A 256 -36.97 -0.82 -17.09
CA LEU A 256 -36.06 0.06 -16.36
C LEU A 256 -36.81 1.25 -15.77
N PRO A 257 -36.46 1.69 -14.54
CA PRO A 257 -36.98 2.93 -14.00
C PRO A 257 -36.41 4.12 -14.79
N TRP A 258 -37.20 5.17 -14.93
CA TRP A 258 -36.85 6.34 -15.72
C TRP A 258 -37.28 7.62 -15.01
N ASP A 259 -36.68 8.74 -15.38
CA ASP A 259 -37.06 10.06 -14.91
C ASP A 259 -36.97 11.10 -16.03
N GLU A 260 -37.84 12.11 -16.01
CA GLU A 260 -37.84 13.21 -16.98
C GLU A 260 -37.86 14.57 -16.27
N PHE A 261 -37.18 15.55 -16.86
CA PHE A 261 -37.24 16.91 -16.32
C PHE A 261 -38.42 17.67 -16.92
N ASN A 262 -39.58 17.58 -16.26
CA ASN A 262 -40.75 18.35 -16.64
C ASN A 262 -40.83 19.67 -15.85
N ARG A 263 -40.94 20.80 -16.56
CA ARG A 263 -40.81 22.17 -16.03
C ARG A 263 -41.94 22.64 -15.10
N VAL A 264 -42.86 21.76 -14.68
CA VAL A 264 -43.94 22.11 -13.76
C VAL A 264 -43.36 22.22 -12.34
N PRO A 265 -43.24 23.42 -11.76
CA PRO A 265 -42.65 23.60 -10.44
C PRO A 265 -43.58 22.99 -9.38
N VAL A 266 -43.05 22.10 -8.55
CA VAL A 266 -43.73 21.69 -7.32
C VAL A 266 -43.45 22.77 -6.27
N ALA A 267 -44.48 23.24 -5.57
CA ALA A 267 -44.33 24.32 -4.59
C ALA A 267 -43.26 23.97 -3.55
N GLY A 268 -42.24 24.83 -3.42
CA GLY A 268 -41.16 24.69 -2.43
C GLY A 268 -39.86 24.04 -2.92
N VAL A 269 -39.81 23.48 -4.15
CA VAL A 269 -38.59 22.89 -4.72
C VAL A 269 -38.08 23.74 -5.88
N THR A 270 -36.81 24.16 -5.83
CA THR A 270 -36.19 24.89 -6.94
C THR A 270 -35.86 23.94 -8.08
N ASN A 271 -35.92 24.43 -9.33
CA ASN A 271 -35.57 23.64 -10.51
C ASN A 271 -34.15 23.06 -10.43
N THR A 272 -33.21 23.78 -9.80
CA THR A 272 -31.83 23.33 -9.59
C THR A 272 -31.74 22.17 -8.59
N ALA A 273 -32.54 22.21 -7.51
CA ALA A 273 -32.57 21.13 -6.53
C ALA A 273 -33.14 19.84 -7.14
N ARG A 274 -34.24 19.96 -7.91
CA ARG A 274 -34.82 18.83 -8.65
C ARG A 274 -33.83 18.24 -9.66
N LEU A 275 -33.17 19.06 -10.45
CA LEU A 275 -32.18 18.58 -11.42
C LEU A 275 -30.98 17.89 -10.74
N SER A 276 -30.53 18.38 -9.59
CA SER A 276 -29.47 17.73 -8.79
C SER A 276 -29.89 16.35 -8.29
N GLU A 277 -31.14 16.22 -7.81
CA GLU A 277 -31.68 14.92 -7.37
C GLU A 277 -31.73 13.91 -8.51
N MET A 278 -32.18 14.34 -9.70
CA MET A 278 -32.22 13.49 -10.89
C MET A 278 -30.83 13.07 -11.36
N LEU A 279 -29.83 13.96 -11.26
CA LEU A 279 -28.43 13.65 -11.55
C LEU A 279 -27.86 12.58 -10.60
N ASP A 280 -28.27 12.60 -9.33
CA ASP A 280 -27.83 11.62 -8.34
C ASP A 280 -28.54 10.26 -8.50
N GLN A 281 -29.78 10.25 -9.00
CA GLN A 281 -30.57 9.03 -9.20
C GLN A 281 -30.36 8.38 -10.58
N ALA A 282 -29.68 9.04 -11.51
CA ALA A 282 -29.47 8.52 -12.85
C ALA A 282 -28.32 7.49 -12.90
N ARG A 283 -28.59 6.37 -13.60
CA ARG A 283 -27.60 5.38 -14.05
C ARG A 283 -27.07 5.67 -15.44
N PHE A 284 -27.96 6.21 -16.27
CA PHE A 284 -27.79 6.45 -17.69
C PHE A 284 -28.63 7.68 -18.07
N ALA A 285 -28.24 8.38 -19.13
CA ALA A 285 -28.99 9.50 -19.65
C ALA A 285 -29.12 9.42 -21.17
N PHE A 286 -30.34 9.59 -21.67
CA PHE A 286 -30.63 9.84 -23.08
C PHE A 286 -31.12 11.27 -23.25
N LEU A 287 -30.49 12.03 -24.15
CA LEU A 287 -30.83 13.43 -24.38
C LEU A 287 -31.37 13.59 -25.81
N VAL A 288 -32.69 13.75 -25.91
CA VAL A 288 -33.43 13.84 -27.17
C VAL A 288 -33.35 15.26 -27.73
N MET A 289 -32.67 15.39 -28.87
CA MET A 289 -32.53 16.65 -29.61
C MET A 289 -33.32 16.56 -30.92
N THR A 290 -34.26 17.50 -31.10
CA THR A 290 -35.12 17.62 -32.30
C THR A 290 -35.01 19.00 -32.92
N ALA A 291 -35.41 19.14 -34.19
CA ALA A 291 -35.33 20.38 -34.96
C ALA A 291 -36.49 21.38 -34.71
N GLU A 292 -37.21 21.27 -33.59
CA GLU A 292 -38.53 21.90 -33.39
C GLU A 292 -38.55 23.34 -32.82
N ASP A 293 -37.42 23.92 -32.43
CA ASP A 293 -37.38 25.34 -32.01
C ASP A 293 -36.86 26.21 -33.19
N GLU A 294 -37.78 26.89 -33.88
CA GLU A 294 -37.44 28.00 -34.78
C GLU A 294 -36.92 29.19 -33.96
N GLN A 295 -35.72 29.66 -34.26
CA GLN A 295 -35.32 31.04 -33.96
C GLN A 295 -35.39 31.90 -35.21
N ALA A 296 -35.48 33.22 -34.99
CA ALA A 296 -35.75 34.24 -36.00
C ALA A 296 -34.73 34.34 -37.16
N ASP A 297 -33.67 33.51 -37.18
CA ASP A 297 -32.64 33.45 -38.22
C ASP A 297 -32.85 32.33 -39.26
N GLY A 298 -33.89 31.50 -39.11
CA GLY A 298 -34.21 30.40 -40.04
C GLY A 298 -33.35 29.13 -39.86
N ASN A 299 -32.49 29.06 -38.84
CA ASN A 299 -31.73 27.85 -38.51
C ASN A 299 -32.41 27.03 -37.40
N HIS A 300 -32.46 25.71 -37.57
CA HIS A 300 -32.98 24.76 -36.58
C HIS A 300 -31.90 24.39 -35.54
N HIS A 301 -31.80 25.14 -34.46
CA HIS A 301 -30.88 24.83 -33.34
C HIS A 301 -31.59 24.06 -32.22
N ALA A 302 -30.91 23.06 -31.65
CA ALA A 302 -31.38 22.40 -30.44
C ALA A 302 -31.48 23.39 -29.26
N ARG A 303 -32.47 23.19 -28.41
CA ARG A 303 -32.80 24.07 -27.28
C ARG A 303 -31.63 24.18 -26.30
N MET A 304 -31.25 25.41 -25.90
CA MET A 304 -30.15 25.67 -24.94
C MET A 304 -30.25 24.87 -23.63
N ASN A 305 -31.45 24.52 -23.16
CA ASN A 305 -31.62 23.74 -21.93
C ASN A 305 -31.13 22.29 -22.09
N VAL A 306 -31.41 21.66 -23.24
CA VAL A 306 -30.97 20.29 -23.52
C VAL A 306 -29.45 20.25 -23.63
N ILE A 307 -28.83 21.29 -24.23
CA ILE A 307 -27.36 21.43 -24.29
C ILE A 307 -26.75 21.54 -22.89
N HIS A 308 -27.37 22.31 -21.98
CA HIS A 308 -26.92 22.37 -20.58
C HIS A 308 -27.07 21.03 -19.86
N GLU A 309 -28.18 20.32 -20.06
CA GLU A 309 -28.40 18.98 -19.50
C GLU A 309 -27.38 17.97 -20.03
N VAL A 310 -27.03 18.01 -21.34
CA VAL A 310 -25.98 17.15 -21.92
C VAL A 310 -24.68 17.35 -21.14
N GLY A 311 -24.25 18.59 -20.93
CA GLY A 311 -23.04 18.89 -20.19
C GLY A 311 -23.08 18.42 -18.72
N LEU A 312 -24.22 18.60 -18.04
CA LEU A 312 -24.39 18.19 -16.64
C LEU A 312 -24.34 16.67 -16.46
N PHE A 313 -25.09 15.92 -17.28
CA PHE A 313 -25.12 14.46 -17.21
C PHE A 313 -23.80 13.84 -17.67
N GLN A 314 -23.09 14.45 -18.62
CA GLN A 314 -21.74 14.00 -18.99
C GLN A 314 -20.74 14.21 -17.87
N GLY A 315 -20.77 15.35 -17.18
CA GLY A 315 -19.93 15.59 -16.01
C GLY A 315 -20.20 14.59 -14.87
N ARG A 316 -21.43 14.09 -14.77
CA ARG A 316 -21.87 13.17 -13.70
C ARG A 316 -21.68 11.69 -14.03
N LEU A 317 -22.01 11.27 -15.24
CA LEU A 317 -22.08 9.86 -15.68
C LEU A 317 -20.95 9.45 -16.65
N GLY A 318 -20.27 10.41 -17.27
CA GLY A 318 -19.28 10.18 -18.33
C GLY A 318 -19.89 10.03 -19.72
N PHE A 319 -19.03 9.98 -20.74
CA PHE A 319 -19.44 9.99 -22.16
C PHE A 319 -20.10 8.69 -22.63
N GLU A 320 -19.78 7.57 -22.00
CA GLU A 320 -20.32 6.24 -22.36
C GLU A 320 -21.78 6.06 -21.88
N ARG A 321 -22.23 6.89 -20.93
CA ARG A 321 -23.53 6.74 -20.25
C ARG A 321 -24.47 7.93 -20.41
N ALA A 322 -24.03 8.99 -21.09
CA ALA A 322 -24.83 10.15 -21.42
C ALA A 322 -24.85 10.33 -22.95
N ILE A 323 -25.87 9.74 -23.57
CA ILE A 323 -25.98 9.58 -25.03
C ILE A 323 -26.95 10.58 -25.62
N VAL A 324 -26.53 11.26 -26.68
CA VAL A 324 -27.37 12.20 -27.42
C VAL A 324 -28.15 11.44 -28.49
N LEU A 325 -29.47 11.56 -28.48
CA LEU A 325 -30.34 11.04 -29.53
C LEU A 325 -30.71 12.22 -30.44
N LEU A 326 -30.08 12.26 -31.61
CA LEU A 326 -30.16 13.40 -32.53
C LEU A 326 -31.09 13.10 -33.71
N GLU A 327 -32.17 13.87 -33.83
CA GLU A 327 -33.05 13.80 -34.99
C GLU A 327 -32.30 14.29 -36.25
N GLU A 328 -32.52 13.63 -37.38
CA GLU A 328 -32.08 14.12 -38.70
C GLU A 328 -32.59 15.56 -38.94
N ASP A 329 -31.78 16.35 -39.65
CA ASP A 329 -31.98 17.78 -39.88
C ASP A 329 -31.89 18.70 -38.64
N CYS A 330 -31.58 18.17 -37.45
CA CYS A 330 -31.25 18.98 -36.27
C CYS A 330 -29.78 19.43 -36.32
N LYS A 331 -29.54 20.74 -36.17
CA LYS A 331 -28.17 21.29 -36.22
C LYS A 331 -27.39 20.95 -34.94
N GLU A 332 -26.21 20.40 -35.14
CA GLU A 332 -25.24 20.12 -34.08
C GLU A 332 -24.74 21.41 -33.39
N PHE A 333 -24.37 21.30 -32.12
CA PHE A 333 -23.60 22.36 -31.45
C PHE A 333 -22.11 22.12 -31.64
N SER A 334 -21.32 23.20 -31.59
CA SER A 334 -19.89 23.22 -31.94
C SER A 334 -19.00 22.24 -31.16
N ASN A 335 -19.48 21.70 -30.04
CA ASN A 335 -18.74 20.79 -29.15
C ASN A 335 -19.29 19.35 -29.13
N ILE A 336 -20.06 18.93 -30.14
CA ILE A 336 -20.61 17.56 -30.19
C ILE A 336 -19.58 16.50 -30.62
N GLN A 337 -18.44 16.92 -31.19
CA GLN A 337 -17.37 16.05 -31.67
C GLN A 337 -16.62 15.41 -30.48
N GLY A 338 -17.11 14.25 -30.05
CA GLY A 338 -16.61 13.51 -28.87
C GLY A 338 -17.71 12.87 -28.03
N LEU A 339 -18.98 13.09 -28.37
CA LEU A 339 -20.13 12.53 -27.64
C LEU A 339 -20.61 11.23 -28.28
N GLY A 340 -21.08 10.30 -27.44
CA GLY A 340 -21.91 9.20 -27.91
C GLY A 340 -23.20 9.76 -28.51
N GLN A 341 -23.40 9.55 -29.81
CA GLN A 341 -24.56 10.04 -30.53
C GLN A 341 -25.22 8.89 -31.29
N ILE A 342 -26.55 8.86 -31.27
CA ILE A 342 -27.36 7.97 -32.09
C ILE A 342 -28.30 8.86 -32.91
N ARG A 343 -28.28 8.69 -34.24
CA ARG A 343 -29.12 9.49 -35.15
C ARG A 343 -30.36 8.74 -35.52
N TYR A 344 -31.49 9.43 -35.57
CA TYR A 344 -32.77 8.82 -35.96
C TYR A 344 -33.54 9.68 -36.97
N PRO A 345 -34.34 9.04 -37.86
CA PRO A 345 -35.13 9.77 -38.85
C PRO A 345 -36.15 10.70 -38.22
N LYS A 346 -36.45 11.81 -38.88
CA LYS A 346 -37.39 12.84 -38.40
C LYS A 346 -38.74 12.25 -37.97
N GLY A 347 -39.12 12.49 -36.72
CA GLY A 347 -40.35 11.97 -36.11
C GLY A 347 -40.42 10.45 -35.91
N ASN A 348 -39.30 9.72 -36.05
CA ASN A 348 -39.27 8.26 -35.90
C ASN A 348 -38.12 7.79 -35.00
N ILE A 349 -38.20 8.12 -33.71
CA ILE A 349 -37.22 7.68 -32.70
C ILE A 349 -37.22 6.16 -32.49
N SER A 350 -38.32 5.48 -32.82
CA SER A 350 -38.42 4.02 -32.68
C SER A 350 -37.41 3.26 -33.55
N ALA A 351 -36.93 3.88 -34.64
CA ALA A 351 -35.94 3.29 -35.56
C ALA A 351 -34.62 2.92 -34.88
N ILE A 352 -34.29 3.55 -33.73
CA ILE A 352 -33.02 3.37 -33.04
C ILE A 352 -33.13 2.59 -31.72
N PHE A 353 -34.30 2.00 -31.42
CA PHE A 353 -34.51 1.31 -30.14
C PHE A 353 -33.60 0.09 -29.93
N GLU A 354 -33.27 -0.65 -31.00
CA GLU A 354 -32.31 -1.76 -30.89
C GLU A 354 -30.89 -1.26 -30.65
N GLU A 355 -30.49 -0.15 -31.26
CA GLU A 355 -29.18 0.47 -30.98
C GLU A 355 -29.09 0.98 -29.54
N ILE A 356 -30.17 1.60 -29.03
CA ILE A 356 -30.30 1.98 -27.62
C ILE A 356 -30.17 0.76 -26.70
N ARG A 357 -30.82 -0.37 -27.03
CA ARG A 357 -30.67 -1.62 -26.28
C ARG A 357 -29.22 -2.08 -26.26
N THR A 358 -28.57 -2.15 -27.42
CA THR A 358 -27.17 -2.60 -27.51
C THR A 358 -26.24 -1.73 -26.65
N VAL A 359 -26.45 -0.41 -26.63
CA VAL A 359 -25.68 0.51 -25.78
C VAL A 359 -25.92 0.24 -24.29
N LEU A 360 -27.18 -0.01 -23.89
CA LEU A 360 -27.50 -0.33 -22.49
C LEU A 360 -26.95 -1.70 -22.06
N GLU A 361 -26.91 -2.69 -22.96
CA GLU A 361 -26.32 -4.01 -22.73
C GLU A 361 -24.79 -3.93 -22.62
N HIS A 362 -24.13 -3.16 -23.49
CA HIS A 362 -22.69 -2.90 -23.41
C HIS A 362 -22.29 -2.32 -22.06
N GLU A 363 -23.10 -1.38 -21.54
CA GLU A 363 -22.84 -0.71 -20.27
C GLU A 363 -23.35 -1.46 -19.02
N GLY A 364 -23.82 -2.69 -19.19
CA GLY A 364 -24.31 -3.53 -18.09
C GLY A 364 -25.52 -2.94 -17.37
N THR A 365 -26.40 -2.26 -18.10
CA THR A 365 -27.66 -1.72 -17.59
C THR A 365 -28.85 -2.66 -17.88
N VAL A 366 -28.72 -3.51 -18.89
CA VAL A 366 -29.66 -4.60 -19.22
C VAL A 366 -28.85 -5.89 -19.42
N GLU A 367 -29.40 -7.05 -19.08
CA GLU A 367 -28.77 -8.35 -19.37
C GLU A 367 -28.72 -8.60 -20.88
N GLN A 368 -27.59 -9.12 -21.36
CA GLN A 368 -27.44 -9.56 -22.76
C GLN A 368 -28.40 -10.75 -23.01
N LYS A 369 -29.25 -10.63 -24.02
CA LYS A 369 -30.18 -11.69 -24.44
C LYS A 369 -29.60 -12.61 -25.51
#